data_AF-A0A9X8VAM2-F1
#
_entry.id   AF-A0A9X8VAM2-F1
#
_cell.length_a   1.000
_cell.length_b   1.000
_cell.length_c   1.000
_cell.angle_alpha   90.00
_cell.angle_beta   90.00
_cell.angle_gamma   90.00
#
_symmetry.space_group_name_H-M   'P 1'
#
loop_
_entity.id
_entity.type
_entity.pdbx_description
1 polymer ?
#
loop_
_entity_poly.entity_id
_entity_poly.type
_entity_poly.pdbx_seq_one_letter_code
_entity_poly.pdbx_strand_id
1 'polypeptide(L)' 'MSSLLAKCQAPNAEGRIQHVTPENAGWGYVGFDVYRLAAGQSLQLECGGRELCLVLVAGIASVATLRA' A
#
# COMPACT_ATOMS: atom_id res chain seq x y z
N MET A 1 -6.27 11.62 -24.16
CA MET A 1 -6.57 10.22 -23.73
C MET A 1 -6.36 10.12 -22.24
N SER A 2 -7.32 9.60 -21.49
CA SER A 2 -7.19 9.42 -20.03
C SER A 2 -6.36 8.18 -19.71
N SER A 3 -5.31 8.32 -18.90
CA SER A 3 -4.48 7.21 -18.43
C SER A 3 -5.02 6.69 -17.09
N LEU A 4 -5.98 5.77 -17.14
CA LEU A 4 -6.64 5.22 -15.95
C LEU A 4 -6.01 3.91 -15.45
N LEU A 5 -5.23 3.23 -16.28
CA LEU A 5 -4.60 1.96 -15.93
C LEU A 5 -3.24 2.21 -15.27
N ALA A 6 -3.15 1.96 -13.97
CA ALA A 6 -1.88 1.85 -13.27
C ALA A 6 -1.40 0.39 -13.31
N LYS A 7 -0.40 0.10 -14.16
CA LYS A 7 0.14 -1.26 -14.29
C LYS A 7 0.95 -1.66 -13.06
N CYS A 8 0.86 -2.94 -12.69
CA CYS A 8 1.70 -3.56 -11.66
C CYS A 8 3.18 -3.33 -11.99
N GLN A 9 3.94 -2.91 -10.98
CA GLN A 9 5.38 -2.66 -11.07
C GLN A 9 6.17 -3.82 -10.47
N ALA A 10 7.46 -3.87 -10.77
CA ALA A 10 8.38 -4.74 -10.04
C ALA A 10 8.41 -4.34 -8.55
N PRO A 11 8.51 -5.30 -7.61
CA PRO A 11 8.59 -4.96 -6.19
C PRO A 11 9.79 -4.07 -5.90
N ASN A 12 9.59 -2.99 -5.16
CA ASN A 12 10.70 -2.19 -4.62
C ASN A 12 11.36 -2.91 -3.43
N ALA A 13 12.31 -2.25 -2.75
CA ALA A 13 12.99 -2.80 -1.58
C ALA A 13 12.04 -3.23 -0.44
N GLU A 14 10.87 -2.61 -0.34
CA GLU A 14 9.83 -2.89 0.65
C GLU A 14 8.78 -3.89 0.13
N GLY A 15 8.92 -4.37 -1.11
CA GLY A 15 7.97 -5.27 -1.75
C GLY A 15 6.74 -4.57 -2.34
N ARG A 16 6.70 -3.24 -2.42
CA ARG A 16 5.57 -2.49 -3.01
C ARG A 16 5.50 -2.69 -4.52
N ILE A 17 4.35 -3.15 -5.01
CA ILE A 17 4.08 -3.42 -6.44
C ILE A 17 3.05 -2.47 -7.04
N GLN A 18 2.28 -1.78 -6.21
CA GLN A 18 1.30 -0.78 -6.62
C GLN A 18 1.36 0.41 -5.67
N HIS A 19 1.31 1.63 -6.21
CA HIS A 19 1.30 2.87 -5.44
C HIS A 19 0.43 3.92 -6.16
N VAL A 20 -0.80 4.08 -5.68
CA VAL A 20 -1.75 5.08 -6.17
C VAL A 20 -1.98 6.08 -5.06
N THR A 21 -1.79 7.35 -5.37
CA THR A 21 -1.99 8.45 -4.43
C THR A 21 -2.93 9.49 -5.03
N PRO A 22 -3.60 10.31 -4.21
CA PRO A 22 -4.41 11.43 -4.69
C PRO A 22 -3.66 12.30 -5.71
N GLU A 23 -2.36 12.56 -5.46
CA GLU A 23 -1.52 13.42 -6.29
C GLU A 23 -1.24 12.79 -7.67
N ASN A 24 -0.99 11.48 -7.73
CA ASN A 24 -0.69 10.80 -9.00
C ASN A 24 -1.95 10.41 -9.79
N ALA A 25 -3.08 10.22 -9.09
CA ALA A 25 -4.37 9.86 -9.69
C ALA A 25 -5.19 11.08 -10.11
N GLY A 26 -4.88 12.27 -9.59
CA GLY A 26 -5.60 13.50 -9.87
C GLY A 26 -6.97 13.59 -9.19
N TRP A 27 -7.16 12.90 -8.06
CA TRP A 27 -8.38 12.97 -7.25
C TRP A 27 -8.07 13.39 -5.80
N GLY A 28 -9.09 13.59 -4.96
CA GLY A 28 -8.90 14.20 -3.64
C GLY A 28 -8.62 13.27 -2.46
N TYR A 29 -9.00 11.99 -2.51
CA TYR A 29 -9.22 11.23 -1.27
C TYR A 29 -8.47 9.89 -1.18
N VAL A 30 -8.59 9.04 -2.20
CA VAL A 30 -8.23 7.62 -2.04
C VAL A 30 -6.74 7.40 -2.31
N GLY A 31 -6.05 6.77 -1.37
CA GLY A 31 -4.75 6.14 -1.62
C GLY A 31 -4.92 4.63 -1.73
N PHE A 32 -4.09 3.97 -2.54
CA PHE A 32 -4.09 2.52 -2.65
C PHE A 32 -2.67 1.99 -2.88
N ASP A 33 -2.21 1.17 -1.95
CA ASP A 33 -0.93 0.49 -2.02
C ASP A 33 -1.10 -1.03 -1.99
N VAL A 34 -0.26 -1.74 -2.73
CA VAL A 34 -0.17 -3.20 -2.66
C VAL A 34 1.27 -3.60 -2.44
N TYR A 35 1.48 -4.46 -1.45
CA TYR A 35 2.78 -5.00 -1.09
C TYR A 35 2.77 -6.52 -1.30
N ARG A 36 3.86 -7.03 -1.85
CA ARG A 36 4.17 -8.45 -1.90
C ARG A 36 5.38 -8.69 -1.02
N LEU A 37 5.11 -9.25 0.15
CA LEU A 37 6.12 -9.52 1.17
C LEU A 37 6.59 -10.98 1.08
N ALA A 38 7.89 -11.19 1.27
CA ALA A 38 8.44 -12.52 1.50
C ALA A 38 8.13 -13.00 2.93
N ALA A 39 8.20 -14.31 3.16
CA ALA A 39 8.04 -14.86 4.51
C ALA A 39 9.07 -14.25 5.47
N GLY A 40 8.61 -13.75 6.62
CA GLY A 40 9.45 -13.09 7.63
C GLY A 40 9.78 -11.62 7.34
N GLN A 41 9.42 -11.10 6.16
CA GLN A 41 9.59 -9.67 5.87
C GLN A 41 8.57 -8.85 6.66
N SER A 42 9.03 -7.73 7.21
CA SER A 42 8.20 -6.78 7.95
C SER A 42 8.03 -5.49 7.16
N LEU A 43 6.89 -4.84 7.34
CA LEU A 43 6.55 -3.55 6.75
C LEU A 43 6.03 -2.63 7.85
N GLN A 44 6.54 -1.40 7.88
CA GLN A 44 6.02 -0.33 8.73
C GLN A 44 5.30 0.69 7.85
N LEU A 45 4.08 1.05 8.25
CA LEU A 45 3.25 2.02 7.53
C LEU A 45 2.86 3.14 8.49
N GLU A 46 3.15 4.37 8.09
CA GLU A 46 2.74 5.57 8.82
C GLU A 46 1.37 6.04 8.32
N CYS A 47 0.39 6.11 9.23
CA CYS A 47 -0.95 6.61 8.87
C CYS A 47 -0.98 8.14 8.76
N GLY A 48 -0.10 8.83 9.50
CA GLY A 48 -0.08 10.29 9.58
C GLY A 48 -1.46 10.83 9.98
N GLY A 49 -2.02 11.73 9.15
CA GLY A 49 -3.37 12.27 9.33
C GLY A 49 -4.48 11.50 8.60
N ARG A 50 -4.22 10.30 8.09
CA ARG A 50 -5.17 9.49 7.31
C ARG A 50 -5.45 8.17 8.01
N GLU A 51 -6.66 7.65 7.85
CA GLU A 51 -6.95 6.27 8.23
C GLU A 51 -6.34 5.30 7.21
N LEU A 52 -5.91 4.13 7.69
CA LEU A 52 -5.43 3.04 6.86
C LEU A 52 -6.28 1.80 7.10
N CYS A 53 -6.73 1.16 6.02
CA CYS A 53 -7.39 -0.14 6.06
C CYS A 53 -6.44 -1.19 5.47
N LEU A 54 -5.99 -2.13 6.30
CA LEU A 54 -5.15 -3.24 5.84
C LEU A 54 -6.03 -4.41 5.40
N VAL A 55 -5.86 -4.84 4.16
CA VAL A 55 -6.56 -6.01 3.60
C VAL A 55 -5.53 -7.08 3.25
N LEU A 56 -5.57 -8.22 3.96
CA LEU A 56 -4.77 -9.39 3.60
C LEU A 56 -5.43 -10.11 2.43
N VAL A 57 -4.99 -9.81 1.20
CA VAL A 57 -5.51 -10.44 -0.03
C VAL A 57 -5.15 -11.93 -0.11
N ALA A 58 -3.94 -12.28 0.33
CA ALA A 58 -3.46 -13.66 0.38
C ALA A 58 -2.38 -13.83 1.46
N GLY A 59 -2.25 -15.04 1.99
CA GLY A 59 -1.27 -15.38 3.02
C GLY A 59 -1.74 -15.03 4.43
N ILE A 60 -0.78 -15.00 5.37
CA ILE A 60 -1.00 -14.73 6.79
C ILE A 60 0.00 -13.65 7.20
N ALA A 61 -0.46 -12.65 7.95
CA ALA A 61 0.38 -11.63 8.53
C ALA A 61 -0.02 -11.36 9.98
N SER A 62 0.96 -10.96 10.79
CA SER A 62 0.71 -10.37 12.11
C SER A 62 0.74 -8.85 11.96
N VAL A 63 -0.29 -8.18 12.48
CA VAL A 63 -0.41 -6.73 12.41
C VAL A 63 -0.37 -6.17 13.83
N ALA A 64 0.50 -5.18 14.04
CA ALA A 64 0.59 -4.43 15.28
C ALA A 64 0.53 -2.93 14.96
N THR A 65 -0.19 -2.18 15.77
CA THR A 65 -0.21 -0.71 15.73
C THR A 65 0.44 -0.17 16.99
N LEU A 66 0.99 1.04 16.92
CA LEU A 66 1.41 1.74 18.13
C LEU A 66 0.18 1.90 19.03
N ARG A 67 0.31 1.47 20.29
CA ARG A 67 -0.70 1.76 21.30
C ARG A 67 -0.50 3.20 21.75
N ALA A 68 -1.56 4.00 21.68
CA ALA A 68 -1.63 5.30 22.32
C ALA A 68 -1.62 5.13 23.85
#